data_AF-A0A315Z6G0-F1
#
_entry.id   AF-A0A315Z6G0-F1
#
_cell.length_a   1.000
_cell.length_b   1.000
_cell.length_c   1.000
_cell.angle_alpha   90.00
_cell.angle_beta   90.00
_cell.angle_gamma   90.00
#
_symmetry.space_group_name_H-M   'P 1'
#
loop_
_entity.id
_entity.type
_entity.pdbx_description
1 polymer ?
#
loop_
_entity_poly.entity_id
_entity_poly.type
_entity_poly.pdbx_seq_one_letter_code
_entity_poly.pdbx_strand_id
1 'polypeptide(L)'
;MFDENMIAAQIKNVIMTAESEDTISMQIGQAMMFLQGSGMSPEQIAEIIGKVEAYLQTLDVEGNEQAQKNLDAVLAKIAEIKNA
;
A
#
# COMPACT_ATOMS: atom_id res chain seq x y z
N MET A 1 -11.93 -15.44 3.04
CA MET A 1 -10.56 -14.98 3.35
C MET A 1 -10.32 -13.74 2.52
N PHE A 2 -9.88 -12.67 3.14
CA PHE A 2 -9.43 -11.50 2.40
C PHE A 2 -7.98 -11.73 2.01
N ASP A 3 -7.66 -11.57 0.74
CA ASP A 3 -6.35 -11.95 0.22
C ASP A 3 -5.39 -10.77 0.32
N GLU A 4 -4.64 -10.73 1.41
CA GLU A 4 -3.55 -9.80 1.67
C GLU A 4 -2.51 -9.79 0.51
N ASN A 5 -2.37 -10.89 -0.23
CA ASN A 5 -1.53 -10.93 -1.43
C ASN A 5 -2.11 -10.13 -2.60
N MET A 6 -3.44 -10.00 -2.69
CA MET A 6 -4.10 -9.21 -3.73
C MET A 6 -3.85 -7.71 -3.51
N ILE A 7 -3.93 -7.22 -2.28
CA ILE A 7 -3.60 -5.83 -1.96
C ILE A 7 -2.12 -5.57 -2.23
N ALA A 8 -1.25 -6.45 -1.75
CA ALA A 8 0.19 -6.34 -1.97
C ALA A 8 0.53 -6.28 -3.47
N ALA A 9 -0.13 -7.09 -4.30
CA ALA A 9 0.05 -7.07 -5.75
C ALA A 9 -0.47 -5.78 -6.41
N GLN A 10 -1.63 -5.27 -5.97
CA GLN A 10 -2.15 -3.98 -6.46
C GLN A 10 -1.21 -2.82 -6.12
N ILE A 11 -0.72 -2.78 -4.89
CA ILE A 11 0.21 -1.74 -4.45
C ILE A 11 1.56 -1.86 -5.15
N LYS A 12 2.05 -3.09 -5.36
CA LYS A 12 3.25 -3.31 -6.18
C LYS A 12 3.06 -2.76 -7.61
N ASN A 13 1.91 -2.98 -8.23
CA ASN A 13 1.63 -2.41 -9.55
C ASN A 13 1.65 -0.87 -9.51
N VAL A 14 1.03 -0.25 -8.50
CA VAL A 14 1.11 1.21 -8.29
C VAL A 14 2.55 1.69 -8.24
N ILE A 15 3.40 1.02 -7.47
CA ILE A 15 4.81 1.37 -7.35
C ILE A 15 5.51 1.35 -8.71
N MET A 16 5.20 0.36 -9.54
CA MET A 16 5.85 0.18 -10.84
C MET A 16 5.28 1.07 -11.95
N THR A 17 4.03 1.52 -11.85
CA THR A 17 3.33 2.19 -12.97
C THR A 17 2.84 3.60 -12.68
N ALA A 18 2.80 4.04 -11.42
CA ALA A 18 2.31 5.37 -11.09
C ALA A 18 3.25 6.46 -11.64
N GLU A 19 2.65 7.42 -12.34
CA GLU A 19 3.35 8.57 -12.92
C GLU A 19 3.39 9.77 -11.95
N SER A 20 2.63 9.73 -10.85
CA SER A 20 2.54 10.82 -9.87
C SER A 20 2.14 10.35 -8.47
N GLU A 21 2.52 11.13 -7.46
CA GLU A 21 2.13 10.92 -6.05
C GLU A 21 0.62 11.04 -5.81
N ASP A 22 -0.08 11.84 -6.62
CA ASP A 22 -1.56 11.92 -6.59
C ASP A 22 -2.19 10.57 -6.96
N THR A 23 -1.64 9.90 -7.99
CA THR A 23 -2.11 8.57 -8.41
C THR A 23 -1.88 7.55 -7.29
N ILE A 24 -0.73 7.62 -6.63
CA ILE A 24 -0.41 6.78 -5.47
C ILE A 24 -1.41 7.01 -4.35
N SER A 25 -1.60 8.26 -3.93
CA SER A 25 -2.50 8.63 -2.85
C SER A 25 -3.94 8.17 -3.11
N MET A 26 -4.42 8.33 -4.34
CA MET A 26 -5.75 7.87 -4.74
C MET A 26 -5.87 6.35 -4.65
N GLN A 27 -4.92 5.59 -5.21
CA GLN A 27 -5.01 4.13 -5.24
C GLN A 27 -4.80 3.49 -3.86
N ILE A 28 -3.86 4.00 -3.05
CA ILE A 28 -3.68 3.57 -1.67
C ILE A 28 -4.94 3.91 -0.85
N GLY A 29 -5.49 5.12 -1.01
CA GLY A 29 -6.73 5.51 -0.36
C GLY A 29 -7.90 4.58 -0.71
N GLN A 30 -8.04 4.18 -1.97
CA GLN A 30 -9.07 3.22 -2.40
C GLN A 30 -8.87 1.83 -1.80
N ALA A 31 -7.64 1.29 -1.81
CA ALA A 31 -7.34 -0.01 -1.19
C ALA A 31 -7.69 -0.02 0.31
N MET A 32 -7.48 1.09 0.99
CA MET A 32 -7.71 1.24 2.42
C MET A 32 -9.19 1.46 2.75
N MET A 33 -9.91 2.23 1.94
CA MET A 33 -11.37 2.32 2.04
C MET A 33 -12.03 0.96 1.79
N PHE A 34 -11.49 0.16 0.85
CA PHE A 34 -11.97 -1.20 0.62
C PHE A 34 -11.76 -2.10 1.83
N LEU A 35 -10.60 -2.02 2.49
CA LEU A 35 -10.32 -2.72 3.75
C LEU A 35 -11.31 -2.32 4.84
N GLN A 36 -11.53 -1.02 5.03
CA GLN A 36 -12.50 -0.52 6.03
C GLN A 36 -13.95 -0.93 5.72
N GLY A 37 -14.34 -0.95 4.44
CA GLY A 37 -15.67 -1.36 3.99
C GLY A 37 -15.91 -2.87 3.98
N SER A 38 -14.88 -3.69 4.22
CA SER A 38 -14.96 -5.15 4.13
C SER A 38 -15.64 -5.82 5.35
N GLY A 39 -16.03 -5.04 6.36
CA GLY A 39 -16.63 -5.55 7.61
C GLY A 39 -15.62 -6.14 8.59
N MET A 40 -14.33 -5.88 8.39
CA MET A 40 -13.27 -6.27 9.32
C MET A 40 -13.24 -5.40 10.57
N SER A 41 -12.73 -5.98 11.66
CA SER A 41 -12.36 -5.22 12.85
C SER A 41 -11.14 -4.31 12.59
N PRO A 42 -10.99 -3.21 13.34
CA PRO A 42 -9.81 -2.35 13.28
C PRO A 42 -8.49 -3.12 13.46
N GLU A 43 -8.46 -4.14 14.34
CA GLU A 43 -7.28 -4.96 14.59
C GLU A 43 -6.88 -5.79 13.36
N GLN A 44 -7.85 -6.37 12.66
CA GLN A 44 -7.60 -7.12 11.42
C GLN A 44 -7.10 -6.22 10.29
N ILE A 45 -7.66 -5.00 10.19
CA ILE A 45 -7.20 -4.02 9.20
C ILE A 45 -5.76 -3.62 9.52
N ALA A 46 -5.43 -3.33 10.78
CA ALA A 46 -4.08 -3.02 11.21
C ALA A 46 -3.09 -4.16 10.94
N GLU A 47 -3.50 -5.42 11.14
CA GLU A 47 -2.68 -6.60 10.81
C GLU A 47 -2.38 -6.68 9.31
N ILE A 48 -3.39 -6.52 8.46
CA ILE A 48 -3.22 -6.55 7.00
C ILE A 48 -2.32 -5.39 6.53
N ILE A 49 -2.55 -4.18 7.04
CA ILE A 49 -1.72 -3.01 6.72
C ILE A 49 -0.27 -3.27 7.11
N GLY A 50 -0.02 -3.83 8.29
CA GLY A 50 1.33 -4.18 8.75
C GLY A 50 2.02 -5.22 7.86
N LYS A 51 1.29 -6.26 7.41
CA LYS A 51 1.83 -7.25 6.47
C LYS A 51 2.15 -6.66 5.10
N VAL A 52 1.27 -5.79 4.60
CA VAL A 52 1.50 -5.04 3.35
C VAL A 52 2.75 -4.19 3.47
N GLU A 53 2.87 -3.37 4.52
CA GLU A 53 4.05 -2.54 4.76
C GLU A 53 5.34 -3.38 4.80
N ALA A 54 5.34 -4.49 5.55
CA ALA A 54 6.49 -5.38 5.63
C ALA A 54 6.86 -5.99 4.26
N TYR A 55 5.86 -6.40 3.47
CA TYR A 55 6.11 -6.89 2.11
C TYR A 55 6.75 -5.80 1.22
N LEU A 56 6.23 -4.58 1.27
CA LEU A 56 6.74 -3.48 0.45
C LEU A 56 8.17 -3.10 0.81
N GLN A 57 8.55 -3.17 2.09
CA GLN A 57 9.94 -2.96 2.53
C GLN A 57 10.91 -4.03 2.01
N THR A 58 10.41 -5.18 1.54
CA THR A 58 11.22 -6.22 0.90
C THR A 58 11.25 -6.11 -0.63
N LEU A 59 10.50 -5.17 -1.23
CA LEU A 59 10.50 -4.99 -2.67
C LEU A 59 11.84 -4.40 -3.11
N ASP A 60 12.55 -5.19 -3.91
CA ASP A 60 13.69 -4.70 -4.66
C ASP A 60 13.20 -3.90 -5.86
N VAL A 61 13.48 -2.60 -5.83
CA VAL A 61 13.22 -1.64 -6.91
C VAL A 61 14.52 -0.95 -7.36
N GLU A 62 15.67 -1.54 -7.02
CA GLU A 62 16.98 -1.00 -7.38
C GLU A 62 17.10 -0.78 -8.89
N GLY A 63 17.70 0.35 -9.28
CA GLY A 63 17.86 0.75 -10.67
C GLY A 63 16.63 1.41 -11.30
N ASN A 64 15.51 1.54 -10.59
CA ASN A 64 14.34 2.31 -11.04
C ASN A 64 14.02 3.45 -10.06
N GLU A 65 14.59 4.63 -10.30
CA GLU A 65 14.42 5.82 -9.44
C GLU A 65 12.95 6.22 -9.25
N GLN A 66 12.10 6.04 -10.27
CA GLN A 66 10.68 6.35 -10.16
C GLN A 66 9.96 5.34 -9.25
N ALA A 67 10.26 4.05 -9.41
CA ALA A 67 9.70 3.02 -8.54
C ALA A 67 10.16 3.19 -7.08
N GLN A 68 11.41 3.60 -6.84
CA GLN A 68 11.88 3.91 -5.49
C GLN A 68 11.10 5.08 -4.87
N LYS A 69 10.94 6.19 -5.60
CA LYS A 69 10.12 7.33 -5.13
C LYS A 69 8.67 6.91 -4.87
N ASN A 70 8.11 6.08 -5.73
CA ASN A 70 6.75 5.60 -5.58
C ASN A 70 6.62 4.69 -4.33
N LEU A 71 7.59 3.81 -4.08
CA LEU A 71 7.65 2.97 -2.88
C LEU A 71 7.69 3.83 -1.61
N ASP A 72 8.55 4.85 -1.58
CA ASP A 72 8.68 5.75 -0.43
C ASP A 72 7.36 6.51 -0.17
N ALA A 73 6.70 7.01 -1.23
CA ALA A 73 5.41 7.69 -1.12
C ALA A 73 4.28 6.75 -0.63
N VAL A 74 4.25 5.50 -1.11
CA VAL A 74 3.32 4.48 -0.63
C VAL A 74 3.52 4.20 0.85
N LEU A 75 4.77 4.01 1.28
CA LEU A 75 5.10 3.73 2.69
C LEU A 75 4.71 4.91 3.59
N ALA A 76 4.97 6.15 3.15
CA ALA A 76 4.53 7.35 3.86
C ALA A 76 3.00 7.38 4.01
N LYS A 77 2.26 7.04 2.93
CA LYS A 77 0.79 7.03 2.98
C LYS A 77 0.24 5.96 3.91
N ILE A 78 0.83 4.77 3.91
CA ILE A 78 0.49 3.70 4.85
C ILE A 78 0.72 4.16 6.28
N ALA A 79 1.85 4.84 6.56
CA ALA A 79 2.13 5.37 7.88
C ALA A 79 1.11 6.43 8.33
N GLU A 80 0.65 7.31 7.44
CA GLU A 80 -0.44 8.26 7.76
C GLU A 80 -1.72 7.53 8.18
N ILE A 81 -2.11 6.48 7.45
CA ILE A 81 -3.33 5.72 7.73
C ILE A 81 -3.26 4.99 9.07
N LYS A 82 -2.08 4.46 9.43
CA LYS A 82 -1.87 3.79 10.73
C LYS A 82 -1.97 4.73 11.92
N ASN A 83 -1.71 6.03 11.70
CA ASN A 83 -1.66 7.05 12.75
C ASN A 83 -2.89 7.99 12.74
N ALA A 84 -3.83 7.80 11.81
CA ALA A 84 -5.08 8.55 11.69
C ALA A 84 -6.17 7.98 12.62
#